data_AF-A0A0S8H6I4-F1
#
_entry.id   AF-A0A0S8H6I4-F1
#
_cell.length_a   1.000
_cell.length_b   1.000
_cell.length_c   1.000
_cell.angle_alpha   90.00
_cell.angle_beta   90.00
_cell.angle_gamma   90.00
#
_symmetry.space_group_name_H-M   'P 1'
#
loop_
_entity.id
_entity.type
_entity.pdbx_description
1 polymer ?
#
loop_
_entity_poly.entity_id
_entity_poly.type
_entity_poly.pdbx_seq_one_letter_code
_entity_poly.pdbx_strand_id
1 'polypeptide(L)'
;MANSRKNKDKPLRRPDSQRRRLRAVLRVVVALAAVAAVPAGLYALRAKLLASAPYAHMQARVRLTALPAWMPDDIAQDLAAQLQSVAAGRTVFDGPLARDVHDRAAASPWIMKVNGVTKHGDGAVVV
;
A
#
# COMPACT_ATOMS: atom_id res chain seq x y z
N MET A 1 59.98 45.87 -49.11
CA MET A 1 60.06 45.73 -47.64
C MET A 1 58.87 46.51 -47.06
N ALA A 2 58.01 46.06 -46.17
CA ALA A 2 57.84 44.81 -45.44
C ALA A 2 56.33 44.61 -45.20
N ASN A 3 55.89 43.35 -45.29
CA ASN A 3 54.48 42.93 -45.22
C ASN A 3 54.20 42.45 -43.79
N SER A 4 53.58 43.27 -42.93
CA SER A 4 53.37 42.92 -41.51
C SER A 4 52.01 42.24 -41.30
N ARG A 5 52.00 40.91 -41.50
CA ARG A 5 50.93 40.02 -41.04
C ARG A 5 51.05 39.83 -39.53
N LYS A 6 50.09 40.33 -38.74
CA LYS A 6 49.81 39.80 -37.40
C LYS A 6 48.33 39.87 -37.08
N ASN A 7 47.59 38.84 -37.48
CA ASN A 7 46.31 38.53 -36.86
C ASN A 7 46.13 37.02 -36.85
N LYS A 8 46.50 36.37 -35.75
CA LYS A 8 46.16 34.99 -35.40
C LYS A 8 46.63 34.81 -33.97
N ASP A 9 45.72 35.00 -33.02
CA ASP A 9 45.73 34.37 -31.70
C ASP A 9 44.36 34.63 -31.05
N LYS A 10 43.33 33.94 -31.56
CA LYS A 10 42.10 33.73 -30.80
C LYS A 10 42.21 32.34 -30.19
N PRO A 11 42.28 32.18 -28.85
CA PRO A 11 42.33 30.86 -28.26
C PRO A 11 41.03 30.11 -28.56
N LEU A 12 41.19 28.92 -29.13
CA LEU A 12 40.13 27.99 -29.46
C LEU A 12 39.27 27.70 -28.22
N ARG A 13 37.97 27.99 -28.36
CA ARG A 13 36.86 27.62 -27.46
C ARG A 13 37.09 26.23 -26.86
N ARG A 14 37.29 26.16 -25.53
CA ARG A 14 37.31 24.89 -24.77
C ARG A 14 35.93 24.22 -24.82
N PRO A 15 35.76 23.03 -25.44
CA PRO A 15 34.49 22.31 -25.45
C PRO A 15 34.35 21.31 -24.28
N ASP A 16 35.41 21.10 -23.49
CA ASP A 16 35.46 19.99 -22.53
C ASP A 16 34.66 20.22 -21.24
N SER A 17 34.54 21.47 -20.78
CA SER A 17 33.77 21.79 -19.58
C SER A 17 32.26 21.60 -19.80
N GLN A 18 31.77 21.92 -21.00
CA GLN A 18 30.36 21.76 -21.37
C GLN A 18 29.97 20.28 -21.46
N ARG A 19 30.81 19.44 -22.09
CA ARG A 19 30.57 17.99 -22.18
C ARG A 19 30.62 17.31 -20.82
N ARG A 20 31.52 17.73 -19.92
CA ARG A 20 31.58 17.22 -18.53
C ARG A 20 30.34 17.60 -17.73
N ARG A 21 29.86 18.84 -17.84
CA ARG A 21 28.62 19.29 -17.19
C ARG A 21 27.40 18.53 -17.70
N LEU A 22 27.27 18.34 -19.01
CA LEU A 22 26.17 17.56 -19.60
C LEU A 22 26.15 16.12 -19.08
N ARG A 23 27.30 15.44 -19.01
CA ARG A 23 27.40 14.09 -18.45
C ARG A 23 27.03 14.03 -16.96
N ALA A 24 27.40 15.06 -16.19
CA ALA A 24 27.04 15.15 -14.78
C ALA A 24 25.52 15.34 -14.59
N VAL A 25 24.91 16.24 -15.37
CA VAL A 25 23.45 16.44 -15.36
C VAL A 25 22.72 15.16 -15.76
N LEU A 26 23.17 14.48 -16.80
CA LEU A 26 22.55 13.24 -17.27
C LEU A 26 22.61 12.13 -16.20
N ARG A 27 23.74 12.01 -15.47
CA ARG A 27 23.87 11.08 -14.33
C ARG A 27 22.91 11.42 -13.19
N VAL A 28 22.75 12.70 -12.87
CA VAL A 28 21.80 13.15 -11.84
C VAL A 28 20.37 12.84 -12.24
N VAL A 29 19.99 13.06 -13.50
CA VAL A 29 18.65 12.73 -14.02
C VAL A 29 18.41 11.22 -13.96
N VAL A 30 19.37 10.40 -14.38
CA VAL A 30 19.26 8.94 -14.31
C VAL A 30 19.16 8.45 -12.87
N ALA A 31 19.94 9.04 -11.95
CA ALA A 31 19.86 8.71 -10.53
C ALA A 31 18.50 9.07 -9.93
N LEU A 32 17.96 10.26 -10.25
CA LEU A 32 16.62 10.67 -9.83
C LEU A 32 15.53 9.76 -10.41
N ALA A 33 15.64 9.39 -11.68
CA ALA A 33 14.70 8.47 -12.33
C ALA A 33 14.75 7.07 -11.68
N ALA A 34 15.94 6.57 -11.33
CA ALA A 34 16.09 5.30 -10.63
C ALA A 34 15.48 5.35 -9.22
N VAL A 35 15.70 6.43 -8.47
CA VAL A 35 15.12 6.62 -7.14
C VAL A 35 13.59 6.75 -7.21
N ALA A 36 13.04 7.39 -8.25
CA ALA A 36 11.60 7.50 -8.45
C ALA A 36 10.95 6.20 -8.98
N ALA A 37 11.70 5.36 -9.69
CA ALA A 37 11.20 4.08 -10.21
C ALA A 37 10.90 3.06 -9.11
N VAL A 38 11.63 3.11 -7.98
CA VAL A 38 11.43 2.20 -6.85
C VAL A 38 10.04 2.34 -6.20
N PRO A 39 9.59 3.54 -5.76
CA PRO A 39 8.25 3.70 -5.19
C PRO A 39 7.15 3.49 -6.24
N ALA A 40 7.37 3.87 -7.51
CA ALA A 40 6.40 3.61 -8.58
C ALA A 40 6.22 2.10 -8.84
N GLY A 41 7.32 1.34 -8.85
CA GLY A 41 7.30 -0.12 -8.97
C GLY A 41 6.63 -0.80 -7.79
N LEU A 42 6.90 -0.34 -6.56
CA LEU A 42 6.22 -0.83 -5.35
C LEU A 42 4.72 -0.55 -5.37
N TYR A 43 4.31 0.64 -5.80
CA TYR A 43 2.90 1.01 -5.92
C TYR A 43 2.18 0.16 -6.97
N ALA A 44 2.78 -0.02 -8.15
CA ALA A 44 2.23 -0.86 -9.20
C ALA A 44 2.14 -2.33 -8.79
N LEU A 45 3.13 -2.85 -8.06
CA LEU A 45 3.12 -4.21 -7.53
C LEU A 45 2.01 -4.39 -6.49
N ARG A 46 1.84 -3.43 -5.56
CA ARG A 46 0.75 -3.43 -4.59
C ARG A 46 -0.61 -3.40 -5.29
N ALA A 47 -0.78 -2.54 -6.30
CA ALA A 47 -2.01 -2.47 -7.08
C ALA A 47 -2.30 -3.78 -7.82
N LYS A 48 -1.28 -4.38 -8.44
CA LYS A 48 -1.40 -5.69 -9.09
C LYS A 48 -1.73 -6.80 -8.11
N LEU A 49 -1.12 -6.83 -6.93
CA LEU A 49 -1.42 -7.84 -5.90
C LEU A 49 -2.86 -7.70 -5.40
N LEU A 50 -3.34 -6.47 -5.20
CA LEU A 50 -4.74 -6.22 -4.85
C LEU A 50 -5.70 -6.59 -5.99
N ALA A 51 -5.33 -6.35 -7.25
CA ALA A 51 -6.15 -6.69 -8.41
C ALA A 51 -6.13 -8.18 -8.78
N SER A 52 -5.03 -8.89 -8.48
CA SER A 52 -4.84 -10.31 -8.79
C SER A 52 -5.21 -11.22 -7.62
N ALA A 53 -5.51 -10.65 -6.45
CA ALA A 53 -5.98 -11.43 -5.32
C ALA A 53 -7.34 -12.05 -5.71
N PRO A 54 -7.48 -13.38 -5.75
CA PRO A 54 -8.78 -14.03 -6.00
C PRO A 54 -9.83 -13.66 -4.95
N TYR A 55 -9.41 -12.99 -3.88
CA TYR A 55 -10.20 -12.52 -2.76
C TYR A 55 -10.61 -11.04 -2.84
N ALA A 56 -10.20 -10.30 -3.88
CA ALA A 56 -10.56 -8.88 -4.05
C ALA A 56 -12.08 -8.65 -4.12
N HIS A 57 -12.83 -9.66 -4.58
CA HIS A 57 -14.30 -9.67 -4.63
C HIS A 57 -14.94 -10.54 -3.56
N MET A 58 -14.15 -11.20 -2.71
CA MET A 58 -14.68 -12.07 -1.68
C MET A 58 -15.19 -11.21 -0.53
N GLN A 59 -16.48 -11.38 -0.20
CA GLN A 59 -17.07 -10.72 0.95
C GLN A 59 -16.37 -11.19 2.22
N ALA A 60 -16.10 -10.24 3.11
CA ALA A 60 -15.51 -10.53 4.40
C ALA A 60 -16.44 -11.45 5.22
N ARG A 61 -15.89 -12.55 5.74
CA ARG A 61 -16.61 -13.48 6.62
C ARG A 61 -16.12 -13.31 8.04
N VAL A 62 -17.00 -12.96 8.95
CA VAL A 62 -16.66 -12.83 10.36
C VAL A 62 -16.64 -14.22 11.01
N ARG A 63 -15.60 -14.51 11.78
CA ARG A 63 -15.46 -15.74 12.58
C ARG A 63 -15.20 -15.36 14.02
N LEU A 64 -15.97 -15.95 14.93
CA LEU A 64 -15.76 -15.87 16.37
C LEU A 64 -14.79 -16.97 16.77
N THR A 65 -13.65 -16.62 17.38
CA THR A 65 -12.64 -17.62 17.76
C THR A 65 -12.73 -18.11 19.20
N ALA A 66 -13.21 -17.27 20.10
CA ALA A 66 -13.29 -17.58 21.52
C ALA A 66 -14.74 -17.50 22.00
N LEU A 67 -15.52 -18.53 21.69
CA LEU A 67 -16.85 -18.71 22.28
C LEU A 67 -16.72 -19.46 23.62
N PRO A 68 -17.26 -18.93 24.72
CA PRO A 68 -17.27 -19.64 26.00
C PRO A 68 -18.09 -20.92 25.90
N ALA A 69 -17.65 -22.01 26.53
CA ALA A 69 -18.37 -23.29 26.52
C ALA A 69 -19.77 -23.22 27.19
N TRP A 70 -20.02 -22.20 28.00
CA TRP A 70 -21.32 -21.96 28.63
C TRP A 70 -22.29 -21.18 27.73
N MET A 71 -21.82 -20.61 26.61
CA MET A 71 -22.63 -19.78 25.73
C MET A 71 -23.56 -20.66 24.88
N PRO A 72 -24.88 -20.42 24.94
CA PRO A 72 -25.84 -21.07 24.05
C PRO A 72 -25.56 -20.81 22.57
N ASP A 73 -25.76 -21.83 21.73
CA ASP A 73 -25.47 -21.78 20.29
C ASP A 73 -26.30 -20.73 19.54
N ASP A 74 -27.55 -20.50 19.97
CA ASP A 74 -28.44 -19.48 19.43
C ASP A 74 -27.88 -18.07 19.65
N ILE A 75 -27.38 -17.78 20.86
CA ILE A 75 -26.73 -16.50 21.16
C ILE A 75 -25.45 -16.33 20.35
N ALA A 76 -24.66 -17.39 20.20
CA ALA A 76 -23.44 -17.36 19.39
C ALA A 76 -23.74 -17.11 17.91
N GLN A 77 -24.80 -17.73 17.36
CA GLN A 77 -25.25 -17.51 15.99
C GLN A 77 -25.79 -16.10 15.77
N ASP A 78 -26.60 -15.57 16.68
CA ASP A 78 -27.11 -14.21 16.61
C ASP A 78 -25.98 -13.18 16.67
N LEU A 79 -25.00 -13.40 17.55
CA LEU A 79 -23.82 -12.56 17.64
C LEU A 79 -22.99 -12.59 16.35
N ALA A 80 -22.77 -13.79 15.80
CA ALA A 80 -22.08 -13.94 14.52
C ALA A 80 -22.84 -13.25 13.39
N ALA A 81 -24.16 -13.37 13.33
CA ALA A 81 -25.02 -12.72 12.33
C ALA A 81 -24.96 -11.19 12.45
N GLN A 82 -25.01 -10.65 13.68
CA GLN A 82 -24.89 -9.22 13.92
C GLN A 82 -23.54 -8.67 13.45
N LEU A 83 -22.43 -9.35 13.74
CA LEU A 83 -21.12 -8.93 13.26
C LEU A 83 -20.97 -9.12 11.75
N GLN A 84 -21.52 -10.20 11.20
CA GLN A 84 -21.53 -10.46 9.76
C GLN A 84 -22.30 -9.38 9.00
N SER A 85 -23.36 -8.82 9.57
CA SER A 85 -24.11 -7.70 8.96
C SER A 85 -23.24 -6.46 8.73
N VAL A 86 -22.27 -6.21 9.62
CA VAL A 86 -21.32 -5.08 9.47
C VAL A 86 -20.33 -5.36 8.34
N ALA A 87 -19.96 -6.62 8.13
CA ALA A 87 -19.09 -7.07 7.07
C ALA A 87 -19.80 -7.30 5.73
N ALA A 88 -21.14 -7.25 5.70
CA ALA A 88 -21.92 -7.55 4.50
C ALA A 88 -21.61 -6.56 3.37
N GLY A 89 -21.32 -7.10 2.18
CA GLY A 89 -20.96 -6.30 1.00
C GLY A 89 -19.59 -5.63 1.07
N ARG A 90 -18.81 -5.83 2.14
CA ARG A 90 -17.47 -5.27 2.32
C ARG A 90 -16.41 -6.33 2.08
N THR A 91 -15.21 -5.88 1.71
CA THR A 91 -14.05 -6.76 1.49
C THR A 91 -13.08 -6.66 2.67
N VAL A 92 -12.23 -7.66 2.87
CA VAL A 92 -11.22 -7.63 3.95
C VAL A 92 -10.25 -6.45 3.79
N PHE A 93 -10.05 -5.97 2.57
CA PHE A 93 -9.21 -4.81 2.28
C PHE A 93 -9.81 -3.47 2.72
N ASP A 94 -11.09 -3.44 3.10
CA ASP A 94 -11.77 -2.22 3.54
C ASP A 94 -11.19 -1.71 4.86
N GLY A 95 -10.47 -0.58 4.82
CA GLY A 95 -9.74 0.00 5.95
C GLY A 95 -10.52 0.02 7.27
N PRO A 96 -11.69 0.67 7.34
CA PRO A 96 -12.52 0.76 8.54
C PRO A 96 -13.11 -0.58 9.02
N LEU A 97 -13.18 -1.63 8.20
CA LEU A 97 -13.92 -2.86 8.54
C LEU A 97 -13.51 -3.48 9.88
N ALA A 98 -12.21 -3.57 10.18
CA ALA A 98 -11.76 -4.15 11.45
C ALA A 98 -12.21 -3.30 12.66
N ARG A 99 -12.23 -1.98 12.50
CA ARG A 99 -12.70 -1.06 13.53
C ARG A 99 -14.21 -1.16 13.73
N ASP A 100 -14.97 -1.17 12.66
CA ASP A 100 -16.44 -1.26 12.74
C ASP A 100 -16.89 -2.59 13.36
N VAL A 101 -16.21 -3.69 12.99
CA VAL A 101 -16.44 -5.02 13.60
C VAL A 101 -16.05 -5.00 15.08
N HIS A 102 -14.92 -4.39 15.43
CA HIS A 102 -14.49 -4.23 16.83
C HIS A 102 -15.52 -3.43 17.64
N ASP A 103 -15.96 -2.28 17.13
CA ASP A 103 -16.89 -1.39 17.83
C ASP A 103 -18.25 -2.05 18.01
N ARG A 104 -18.71 -2.80 16.99
CA ARG A 104 -19.94 -3.60 17.10
C ARG A 104 -19.82 -4.74 18.12
N ALA A 105 -18.68 -5.43 18.14
CA ALA A 105 -18.41 -6.49 19.12
C ALA A 105 -18.33 -5.94 20.55
N ALA A 106 -17.64 -4.81 20.74
CA ALA A 106 -17.53 -4.14 22.04
C ALA A 106 -18.88 -3.60 22.55
N ALA A 107 -19.82 -3.29 21.65
CA ALA A 107 -21.18 -2.89 22.00
C ALA A 107 -22.10 -4.07 22.38
N SER A 108 -21.65 -5.32 22.21
CA SER A 108 -22.46 -6.50 22.55
C SER A 108 -22.46 -6.75 24.06
N PRO A 109 -23.64 -6.94 24.70
CA PRO A 109 -23.73 -7.24 26.13
C PRO A 109 -23.04 -8.54 26.54
N TRP A 110 -22.88 -9.46 25.59
CA TRP A 110 -22.30 -10.79 25.81
C TRP A 110 -20.77 -10.80 25.73
N ILE A 111 -20.17 -9.72 25.22
CA ILE A 111 -18.73 -9.59 25.03
C ILE A 111 -18.17 -8.66 26.10
N MET A 112 -17.48 -9.24 27.10
CA MET A 112 -16.85 -8.44 28.15
C MET A 112 -15.64 -7.64 27.63
N LYS A 113 -14.87 -8.22 26.70
CA LYS A 113 -13.67 -7.59 26.13
C LYS A 113 -13.37 -8.17 24.75
N VAL A 114 -13.06 -7.28 23.80
CA VAL A 114 -12.49 -7.64 22.50
C VAL A 114 -10.97 -7.48 22.58
N ASN A 115 -10.21 -8.54 22.33
CA ASN A 115 -8.74 -8.49 22.38
C ASN A 115 -8.14 -7.89 21.11
N GLY A 116 -8.77 -8.13 19.96
CA GLY A 116 -8.37 -7.58 18.68
C GLY A 116 -9.17 -8.19 17.54
N VAL A 117 -9.27 -7.45 16.45
CA VAL A 117 -9.90 -7.93 15.21
C VAL A 117 -8.82 -8.09 14.16
N THR A 118 -8.64 -9.31 13.67
CA THR A 118 -7.59 -9.66 12.69
C THR A 118 -8.18 -10.00 11.33
N LYS A 119 -7.52 -9.51 10.30
CA LYS A 119 -7.91 -9.70 8.90
C LYS A 119 -7.01 -10.75 8.27
N HIS A 120 -7.60 -11.79 7.72
CA HIS A 120 -6.88 -12.87 7.07
C HIS A 120 -6.99 -12.77 5.55
N GLY A 121 -5.93 -13.19 4.86
CA GLY A 121 -5.87 -13.16 3.40
C GLY A 121 -6.85 -14.12 2.70
N ASP A 122 -7.52 -15.00 3.45
CA ASP A 122 -8.56 -15.92 2.97
C ASP A 122 -9.97 -15.31 2.97
N GLY A 123 -10.10 -14.03 3.31
CA GLY A 123 -11.40 -13.36 3.41
C GLY A 123 -12.01 -13.38 4.82
N ALA A 124 -11.35 -14.00 5.80
CA ALA A 124 -11.86 -14.04 7.17
C ALA A 124 -11.51 -12.77 7.97
N VAL A 125 -12.46 -12.32 8.77
CA VAL A 125 -12.28 -11.31 9.82
C VAL A 125 -12.51 -12.03 11.15
N VAL A 126 -11.44 -12.20 11.91
CA VAL A 126 -11.45 -12.95 13.16
C VAL A 126 -11.59 -11.99 14.33
N VAL A 127 -12.55 -12.28 15.19
CA VAL A 127 -12.84 -11.57 16.46
C VAL A 127 -12.59 -12.51 17.63
#